data_AF-A0A359EBD3-F1
#
_entry.id   AF-A0A359EBD3-F1
#
_cell.length_a   1.000
_cell.length_b   1.000
_cell.length_c   1.000
_cell.angle_alpha   90.00
_cell.angle_beta   90.00
_cell.angle_gamma   90.00
#
_symmetry.space_group_name_H-M   'P 1'
#
loop_
_entity.id
_entity.type
_entity.pdbx_description
1 polymer ?
#
loop_
_entity_poly.entity_id
_entity_poly.type
_entity_poly.pdbx_seq_one_letter_code
_entity_poly.pdbx_strand_id
1 'polypeptide(L)'
;MTAFQDLQATAWRDVAIGEIPEVVVYRNPQGTFTRSVTAGFIISVFIMLLVRGTTSAAVPYYGVGVFMPIMVMGLSIRKHILATATGSARRWGSLGATFAAALAALVFVGQIAGKWNEGGWVVLITFSILILSANLLLISPIGYRDPQQIHRIVREKARVQGAMASIVEWQSLRMQEYRYTIITHLSIYTSQFFELFGVRRPMRFTPVPIPAGAYNDALHVDHPDAPSILAQHLVTESAPHLGGAPNITEPGNK
;
A
#
# COMPACT_ATOMS: atom_id res chain seq x y z
N MET A 1 10.08 1.38 -16.94
CA MET A 1 9.99 0.18 -16.06
C MET A 1 9.27 -0.90 -16.84
N THR A 2 9.74 -2.15 -16.76
CA THR A 2 8.99 -3.29 -17.29
C THR A 2 8.03 -3.81 -16.21
N ALA A 3 6.91 -4.43 -16.58
CA ALA A 3 5.95 -4.99 -15.62
C ALA A 3 6.59 -5.93 -14.58
N PHE A 4 7.69 -6.59 -14.95
CA PHE A 4 8.51 -7.41 -14.06
C PHE A 4 9.22 -6.59 -12.98
N GLN A 5 9.79 -5.43 -13.34
CA GLN A 5 10.41 -4.52 -12.38
C GLN A 5 9.37 -3.89 -11.47
N ASP A 6 8.18 -3.57 -11.99
CA ASP A 6 7.09 -3.01 -11.20
C ASP A 6 6.59 -4.00 -10.15
N LEU A 7 6.31 -5.26 -10.54
CA LEU A 7 5.89 -6.31 -9.61
C LEU A 7 6.90 -6.56 -8.47
N GLN A 8 8.19 -6.40 -8.76
CA GLN A 8 9.23 -6.51 -7.73
C GLN A 8 9.30 -5.27 -6.85
N ALA A 9 9.10 -4.07 -7.41
CA ALA A 9 9.19 -2.81 -6.69
C ALA A 9 7.95 -2.50 -5.84
N THR A 10 6.77 -3.01 -6.20
CA THR A 10 5.51 -2.75 -5.48
C THR A 10 5.22 -3.80 -4.42
N ALA A 11 5.42 -5.09 -4.71
CA ALA A 11 4.93 -6.16 -3.84
C ALA A 11 5.40 -6.10 -2.39
N TRP A 12 6.66 -5.72 -2.12
CA TRP A 12 7.14 -5.58 -0.74
C TRP A 12 6.61 -4.33 -0.05
N ARG A 13 6.31 -3.26 -0.80
CA ARG A 13 5.68 -2.05 -0.28
C ARG A 13 4.25 -2.35 0.12
N ASP A 14 3.50 -3.04 -0.74
CA ASP A 14 2.09 -3.41 -0.50
C ASP A 14 1.97 -4.33 0.73
N VAL A 15 2.95 -5.21 0.93
CA VAL A 15 3.03 -6.05 2.13
C VAL A 15 3.36 -5.24 3.39
N ALA A 16 4.29 -4.29 3.31
CA ALA A 16 4.64 -3.41 4.43
C ALA A 16 3.47 -2.50 4.84
N ILE A 17 2.70 -2.04 3.87
CA ILE A 17 1.50 -1.21 4.03
C ILE A 17 0.33 -2.03 4.63
N GLY A 18 0.30 -3.35 4.39
CA GLY A 18 -0.72 -4.26 4.91
C GLY A 18 -1.84 -4.60 3.92
N GLU A 19 -1.63 -4.39 2.62
CA GLU A 19 -2.59 -4.74 1.57
C GLU A 19 -2.43 -6.18 1.05
N ILE A 20 -1.27 -6.80 1.25
CA ILE A 20 -0.94 -8.14 0.79
C ILE A 20 -0.30 -8.97 1.92
N PRO A 21 -0.49 -10.31 1.96
CA PRO A 21 0.12 -11.17 2.98
C PRO A 21 1.65 -11.21 2.92
N GLU A 22 2.27 -11.36 4.09
CA GLU A 22 3.73 -11.32 4.24
C GLU A 22 4.47 -12.45 3.51
N VAL A 23 3.78 -13.57 3.22
CA VAL A 23 4.35 -14.70 2.48
C VAL A 23 4.86 -14.29 1.09
N VAL A 24 4.32 -13.23 0.50
CA VAL A 24 4.70 -12.75 -0.84
C VAL A 24 6.11 -12.13 -0.86
N VAL A 25 6.57 -11.58 0.27
CA VAL A 25 7.91 -10.97 0.34
C VAL A 25 8.95 -12.03 0.59
N TYR A 26 9.72 -12.31 -0.45
CA TYR A 26 10.95 -13.07 -0.37
C TYR A 26 11.95 -12.52 -1.38
N ARG A 27 13.03 -11.91 -0.89
CA ARG A 27 14.15 -11.47 -1.72
C ARG A 27 15.22 -12.54 -1.70
N ASN A 28 15.54 -13.10 -2.86
CA ASN A 28 16.61 -14.08 -2.98
C ASN A 28 18.00 -13.41 -2.85
N PRO A 29 19.10 -14.19 -2.74
CA PRO A 29 20.45 -13.63 -2.64
C PRO A 29 20.87 -12.80 -3.86
N GLN A 30 20.29 -13.05 -5.03
CA GLN A 30 20.54 -12.29 -6.27
C GLN A 30 19.74 -10.97 -6.32
N GLY A 31 18.97 -10.66 -5.28
CA GLY A 31 18.22 -9.41 -5.13
C GLY A 31 16.84 -9.40 -5.79
N THR A 32 16.36 -10.52 -6.34
CA THR A 32 15.05 -10.63 -7.01
C THR A 32 13.97 -11.20 -6.09
N PHE A 33 12.74 -10.71 -6.27
CA PHE A 33 11.58 -11.16 -5.51
C PHE A 33 10.86 -12.31 -6.22
N THR A 34 11.24 -13.55 -5.93
CA THR A 34 10.77 -14.70 -6.72
C THR A 34 9.28 -14.99 -6.54
N ARG A 35 8.75 -14.88 -5.32
CA ARG A 35 7.34 -15.21 -5.03
C ARG A 35 6.36 -14.27 -5.71
N SER A 36 6.62 -12.96 -5.69
CA SER A 36 5.76 -11.98 -6.37
C SER A 36 5.81 -12.15 -7.89
N VAL A 37 7.01 -12.42 -8.44
CA VAL A 37 7.19 -12.72 -9.86
C VAL A 37 6.43 -13.98 -10.25
N THR A 38 6.55 -15.07 -9.48
CA THR A 38 5.84 -16.32 -9.77
C THR A 38 4.32 -16.14 -9.71
N ALA A 39 3.81 -15.38 -8.72
CA ALA A 39 2.40 -15.04 -8.65
C ALA A 39 1.94 -14.24 -9.88
N GLY A 40 2.70 -13.21 -10.26
CA GLY A 40 2.41 -12.42 -11.47
C GLY A 40 2.44 -13.26 -12.75
N PHE A 41 3.38 -14.21 -12.85
CA PHE A 41 3.45 -15.16 -13.97
C PHE A 41 2.23 -16.07 -14.04
N ILE A 42 1.84 -16.69 -12.92
CA ILE A 42 0.66 -17.58 -12.85
C ILE A 42 -0.61 -16.82 -13.25
N ILE A 43 -0.81 -15.61 -12.71
CA ILE A 43 -1.96 -14.77 -13.05
C ILE A 43 -1.94 -14.40 -14.54
N SER A 44 -0.77 -14.05 -15.07
CA SER A 44 -0.61 -13.71 -16.49
C SER A 44 -0.97 -14.89 -17.40
N VAL A 45 -0.49 -16.09 -17.08
CA VAL A 45 -0.84 -17.33 -17.82
C VAL A 45 -2.35 -17.59 -17.76
N PHE A 46 -2.95 -17.45 -16.57
CA PHE A 46 -4.38 -17.64 -16.40
C PHE A 46 -5.20 -16.66 -17.26
N ILE A 47 -4.84 -15.38 -17.27
CA ILE A 47 -5.49 -14.36 -18.12
C ILE A 47 -5.28 -14.70 -19.60
N MET A 48 -4.09 -15.11 -20.03
CA MET A 48 -3.83 -15.49 -21.42
C MET A 48 -4.71 -16.68 -21.87
N LEU A 49 -4.94 -17.66 -20.99
CA LEU A 49 -5.84 -18.78 -21.25
C LEU A 49 -7.30 -18.32 -21.35
N LEU A 50 -7.76 -17.43 -20.46
CA LEU A 50 -9.11 -16.87 -20.51
C LEU A 50 -9.35 -16.06 -21.79
N VAL A 51 -8.36 -15.27 -22.20
CA VAL A 51 -8.43 -14.42 -23.39
C VAL A 51 -8.14 -15.21 -24.68
N ARG A 52 -7.76 -16.48 -24.58
CA ARG A 52 -7.46 -17.39 -25.70
C ARG A 52 -6.44 -16.81 -26.69
N GLY A 53 -5.49 -16.03 -26.19
CA GLY A 53 -4.48 -15.34 -27.02
C GLY A 53 -5.02 -14.22 -27.91
N THR A 54 -6.30 -13.83 -27.78
CA THR A 54 -6.88 -12.75 -28.59
C THR A 54 -6.48 -11.38 -28.03
N THR A 55 -5.58 -10.69 -28.71
CA THR A 55 -5.08 -9.37 -28.26
C THR A 55 -6.21 -8.34 -28.09
N SER A 56 -7.25 -8.39 -28.94
CA SER A 56 -8.38 -7.47 -28.86
C SER A 56 -9.11 -7.52 -27.51
N ALA A 57 -9.32 -8.71 -26.95
CA ALA A 57 -9.96 -8.90 -25.65
C ALA A 57 -9.01 -8.67 -24.47
N ALA A 58 -7.69 -8.64 -24.70
CA ALA A 58 -6.69 -8.25 -23.70
C ALA A 58 -6.59 -6.72 -23.52
N VAL A 59 -6.89 -5.93 -24.57
CA VAL A 59 -6.74 -4.45 -24.53
C VAL A 59 -7.44 -3.79 -23.34
N PRO A 60 -8.68 -4.15 -22.96
CA PRO A 60 -9.34 -3.55 -21.80
C PRO A 60 -8.59 -3.74 -20.48
N TYR A 61 -7.89 -4.87 -20.29
CA TYR A 61 -7.08 -5.12 -19.09
C TYR A 61 -5.89 -4.15 -18.98
N TYR A 62 -5.23 -3.84 -20.11
CA TYR A 62 -4.18 -2.82 -20.16
C TYR A 62 -4.74 -1.43 -19.85
N GLY A 63 -5.93 -1.12 -20.39
CA GLY A 63 -6.63 0.13 -20.13
C GLY A 63 -6.84 0.42 -18.66
N VAL A 64 -7.30 -0.59 -17.92
CA VAL A 64 -7.47 -0.51 -16.46
C VAL A 64 -6.13 -0.38 -15.75
N GLY A 65 -5.13 -1.17 -16.14
CA GLY A 65 -3.81 -1.15 -15.52
C GLY A 65 -3.06 0.17 -15.67
N VAL A 66 -3.32 0.95 -16.73
CA VAL A 66 -2.55 2.17 -17.05
C VAL A 66 -3.34 3.45 -16.80
N PHE A 67 -4.56 3.56 -17.32
CA PHE A 67 -5.28 4.83 -17.25
C PHE A 67 -5.88 5.10 -15.86
N MET A 68 -6.20 4.06 -15.08
CA MET A 68 -6.65 4.25 -13.70
C MET A 68 -5.53 4.84 -12.82
N PRO A 69 -4.30 4.27 -12.76
CA PRO A 69 -3.22 4.89 -11.99
C PRO A 69 -2.87 6.29 -12.46
N ILE A 70 -2.88 6.56 -13.78
CA ILE A 70 -2.65 7.92 -14.31
C ILE A 70 -3.73 8.89 -13.83
N MET A 71 -5.00 8.48 -13.86
CA MET A 71 -6.11 9.28 -13.34
C MET A 71 -5.92 9.58 -11.85
N VAL A 72 -5.64 8.57 -11.02
CA VAL A 72 -5.43 8.71 -9.58
C VAL A 72 -4.21 9.58 -9.27
N MET A 73 -3.13 9.44 -10.03
CA MET A 73 -1.94 10.28 -9.95
C MET A 73 -2.27 11.74 -10.27
N GLY A 74 -3.01 12.00 -11.35
CA GLY A 74 -3.46 13.35 -11.71
C GLY A 74 -4.31 14.00 -10.62
N LEU A 75 -5.23 13.25 -10.01
CA LEU A 75 -6.03 13.70 -8.87
C LEU A 75 -5.16 13.98 -7.62
N SER A 76 -4.13 13.16 -7.40
CA SER A 76 -3.18 13.34 -6.28
C SER A 76 -2.32 14.59 -6.47
N ILE A 77 -1.80 14.81 -7.67
CA ILE A 77 -1.06 16.03 -8.02
C ILE A 77 -1.95 17.26 -7.87
N ARG A 78 -3.20 17.19 -8.35
CA ARG A 78 -4.19 18.27 -8.16
C ARG A 78 -4.37 18.60 -6.67
N LYS A 79 -4.57 17.58 -5.83
CA LYS A 79 -4.72 17.76 -4.38
C LYS A 79 -3.47 18.40 -3.77
N HIS A 80 -2.28 17.96 -4.18
CA HIS A 80 -1.02 18.54 -3.75
C HIS A 80 -0.93 20.03 -4.12
N ILE A 81 -1.16 20.38 -5.39
CA ILE A 81 -1.13 21.78 -5.88
C ILE A 81 -2.12 22.66 -5.11
N LEU A 82 -3.32 22.16 -4.83
CA LEU A 82 -4.32 22.92 -4.07
C LEU A 82 -3.91 23.19 -2.62
N ALA A 83 -3.05 22.34 -2.04
CA ALA A 83 -2.55 22.48 -0.68
C ALA A 83 -1.25 23.29 -0.59
N THR A 84 -0.38 23.25 -1.60
CA THR A 84 0.97 23.85 -1.54
C THR A 84 1.14 25.12 -2.37
N ALA A 85 0.38 25.30 -3.45
CA ALA A 85 0.54 26.45 -4.34
C ALA A 85 -0.52 27.53 -4.09
N THR A 86 -0.19 28.78 -4.44
CA THR A 86 -1.10 29.94 -4.39
C THR A 86 -1.13 30.68 -5.75
N GLY A 87 -2.12 31.57 -5.93
CA GLY A 87 -2.22 32.43 -7.10
C GLY A 87 -2.46 31.70 -8.44
N SER A 88 -1.82 32.19 -9.50
CA SER A 88 -1.97 31.68 -10.87
C SER A 88 -1.46 30.25 -11.03
N ALA A 89 -0.35 29.91 -10.36
CA ALA A 89 0.22 28.56 -10.36
C ALA A 89 -0.76 27.52 -9.81
N ARG A 90 -1.48 27.85 -8.72
CA ARG A 90 -2.55 27.00 -8.20
C ARG A 90 -3.68 26.81 -9.20
N ARG A 91 -4.14 27.90 -9.83
CA ARG A 91 -5.27 27.86 -10.76
C ARG A 91 -4.94 27.04 -12.01
N TRP A 92 -3.85 27.36 -12.69
CA TRP A 92 -3.44 26.65 -13.91
C TRP A 92 -2.94 25.23 -13.64
N GLY A 93 -2.16 25.03 -12.57
CA GLY A 93 -1.68 23.71 -12.19
C GLY A 93 -2.82 22.77 -11.82
N SER A 94 -3.80 23.25 -11.03
CA SER A 94 -4.97 22.42 -10.67
C SER A 94 -5.87 22.16 -11.87
N LEU A 95 -6.06 23.13 -12.78
CA LEU A 95 -6.80 22.93 -14.02
C LEU A 95 -6.13 21.90 -14.92
N GLY A 96 -4.82 22.02 -15.16
CA GLY A 96 -4.04 21.07 -15.96
C GLY A 96 -4.09 19.65 -15.38
N ALA A 97 -3.89 19.50 -14.07
CA ALA A 97 -3.99 18.20 -13.39
C ALA A 97 -5.42 17.62 -13.46
N THR A 98 -6.45 18.47 -13.31
CA THR A 98 -7.86 18.04 -13.46
C THR A 98 -8.14 17.58 -14.88
N PHE A 99 -7.66 18.33 -15.89
CA PHE A 99 -7.84 18.00 -17.30
C PHE A 99 -7.17 16.68 -17.66
N ALA A 100 -5.92 16.47 -17.22
CA ALA A 100 -5.21 15.21 -17.43
C ALA A 100 -5.94 14.02 -16.76
N ALA A 101 -6.42 14.19 -15.52
CA ALA A 101 -7.21 13.18 -14.84
C ALA A 101 -8.53 12.88 -15.56
N ALA A 102 -9.22 13.91 -16.06
CA ALA A 102 -10.47 13.75 -16.81
C ALA A 102 -10.27 13.02 -18.15
N LEU A 103 -9.18 13.33 -18.88
CA LEU A 103 -8.83 12.59 -20.10
C LEU A 103 -8.52 11.13 -19.81
N ALA A 104 -7.73 10.85 -18.76
CA ALA A 104 -7.43 9.48 -18.36
C ALA A 104 -8.71 8.73 -17.93
N ALA A 105 -9.61 9.38 -17.20
CA ALA A 105 -10.92 8.82 -16.84
C ALA A 105 -11.77 8.51 -18.07
N LEU A 106 -11.80 9.42 -19.05
CA LEU A 106 -12.54 9.23 -20.30
C LEU A 106 -12.04 8.01 -21.08
N VAL A 107 -10.72 7.85 -21.20
CA VAL A 107 -10.14 6.69 -21.87
C VAL A 107 -10.42 5.40 -21.09
N PHE A 108 -10.23 5.41 -19.77
CA PHE A 108 -10.52 4.28 -18.89
C PHE A 108 -11.97 3.79 -19.03
N VAL A 109 -12.94 4.70 -18.87
CA VAL A 109 -14.37 4.37 -19.00
C VAL A 109 -14.72 4.00 -20.43
N GLY A 110 -14.21 4.73 -21.42
CA GLY A 110 -14.45 4.49 -22.83
C GLY A 110 -13.97 3.13 -23.31
N GLN A 111 -12.84 2.64 -22.80
CA GLN A 111 -12.34 1.30 -23.14
C GLN A 111 -13.20 0.19 -22.54
N ILE A 112 -13.69 0.35 -21.31
CA ILE A 112 -14.59 -0.62 -20.67
C ILE A 112 -15.95 -0.66 -21.39
N ALA A 113 -16.54 0.51 -21.64
CA ALA A 113 -17.85 0.63 -22.26
C ALA A 113 -17.84 0.27 -23.76
N GLY A 114 -16.84 0.75 -24.51
CA GLY A 114 -16.72 0.50 -25.95
C GLY A 114 -16.44 -0.96 -26.30
N LYS A 115 -15.78 -1.69 -25.39
CA LYS A 115 -15.48 -3.12 -25.54
C LYS A 115 -16.31 -4.01 -24.61
N TRP A 116 -17.53 -3.58 -24.30
CA TRP A 116 -18.41 -4.33 -23.41
C TRP A 116 -18.58 -5.79 -23.88
N ASN A 117 -18.92 -5.99 -25.15
CA ASN A 117 -19.13 -7.32 -25.73
C ASN A 117 -17.83 -8.16 -25.86
N GLU A 118 -16.66 -7.51 -25.89
CA GLU A 118 -15.35 -8.19 -25.94
C GLU A 118 -14.81 -8.54 -24.54
N GLY A 119 -15.61 -8.32 -23.48
CA GLY A 119 -15.24 -8.66 -22.11
C GLY A 119 -14.90 -7.48 -21.21
N GLY A 120 -15.20 -6.23 -21.61
CA GLY A 120 -15.04 -5.06 -20.74
C GLY A 120 -15.75 -5.21 -19.39
N TRP A 121 -16.91 -5.86 -19.36
CA TRP A 121 -17.63 -6.17 -18.11
C TRP A 121 -16.86 -7.16 -17.20
N VAL A 122 -16.14 -8.12 -17.78
CA VAL A 122 -15.31 -9.09 -17.02
C VAL A 122 -14.20 -8.34 -16.30
N VAL A 123 -13.58 -7.38 -16.98
CA VAL A 123 -12.54 -6.54 -16.37
C VAL A 123 -13.10 -5.72 -15.22
N LEU A 124 -14.28 -5.11 -15.40
CA LEU A 124 -14.94 -4.33 -14.34
C LEU A 124 -15.22 -5.20 -13.10
N ILE A 125 -15.78 -6.40 -13.27
CA ILE A 125 -16.05 -7.33 -12.17
C ILE A 125 -14.74 -7.75 -11.50
N THR A 126 -13.76 -8.22 -12.26
CA THR A 126 -12.48 -8.71 -11.74
C THR A 126 -11.76 -7.61 -10.94
N PHE A 127 -11.71 -6.40 -11.51
CA PHE A 127 -11.12 -5.23 -10.87
C PHE A 127 -11.86 -4.84 -9.58
N SER A 128 -13.19 -4.85 -9.60
CA SER A 128 -14.00 -4.56 -8.42
C SER A 128 -13.75 -5.58 -7.30
N ILE A 129 -13.71 -6.86 -7.64
CA ILE A 129 -13.40 -7.93 -6.68
C ILE A 129 -12.00 -7.74 -6.10
N LEU A 130 -10.99 -7.43 -6.92
CA LEU A 130 -9.62 -7.20 -6.45
C LEU A 130 -9.53 -6.02 -5.50
N ILE A 131 -10.15 -4.88 -5.84
CA ILE A 131 -10.18 -3.69 -4.97
C ILE A 131 -10.88 -4.02 -3.65
N LEU A 132 -12.06 -4.64 -3.71
CA LEU A 132 -12.81 -4.99 -2.51
C LEU A 132 -12.02 -5.96 -1.64
N SER A 133 -11.36 -6.96 -2.25
CA SER A 133 -10.52 -7.91 -1.53
C SER A 133 -9.32 -7.24 -0.85
N ALA A 134 -8.63 -6.34 -1.54
CA ALA A 134 -7.51 -5.58 -0.98
C ALA A 134 -7.96 -4.69 0.19
N ASN A 135 -9.10 -3.99 0.05
CA ASN A 135 -9.64 -3.15 1.11
C ASN A 135 -10.14 -3.97 2.30
N LEU A 136 -10.78 -5.12 2.06
CA LEU A 136 -11.18 -6.06 3.11
C LEU A 136 -9.96 -6.57 3.87
N LEU A 137 -8.90 -6.95 3.16
CA LEU A 137 -7.65 -7.39 3.78
C LEU A 137 -7.04 -6.27 4.63
N LEU A 138 -6.96 -5.05 4.09
CA LEU A 138 -6.44 -3.88 4.79
C LEU A 138 -7.20 -3.60 6.09
N ILE A 139 -8.53 -3.61 6.05
CA ILE A 139 -9.39 -3.33 7.21
C ILE A 139 -9.38 -4.51 8.20
N SER A 140 -9.17 -5.73 7.73
CA SER A 140 -9.11 -6.92 8.58
C SER A 140 -7.96 -6.85 9.60
N PRO A 141 -7.97 -7.70 10.63
CA PRO A 141 -6.82 -7.85 11.54
C PRO A 141 -5.52 -8.25 10.83
N ILE A 142 -5.60 -8.90 9.66
CA ILE A 142 -4.44 -9.35 8.89
C ILE A 142 -3.65 -8.17 8.30
N GLY A 143 -4.35 -7.08 7.96
CA GLY A 143 -3.74 -5.85 7.44
C GLY A 143 -3.10 -4.96 8.51
N TYR A 144 -3.25 -5.31 9.80
CA TYR A 144 -2.59 -4.58 10.88
C TYR A 144 -1.08 -4.81 10.85
N ARG A 145 -0.31 -3.74 10.96
CA ARG A 145 1.16 -3.76 10.98
C ARG A 145 1.68 -2.96 12.16
N ASP A 146 2.41 -3.62 13.04
CA ASP A 146 3.16 -2.94 14.10
C ASP A 146 4.54 -2.46 13.58
N PRO A 147 5.18 -1.49 14.25
CA PRO A 147 6.48 -0.97 13.83
C PRO A 147 7.55 -2.04 13.65
N GLN A 148 7.59 -3.08 14.48
CA GLN A 148 8.60 -4.13 14.38
C GLN A 148 8.36 -4.97 13.13
N GLN A 149 7.11 -5.30 12.83
CA GLN A 149 6.76 -5.95 11.56
C GLN A 149 7.11 -5.09 10.35
N ILE A 150 6.80 -3.79 10.36
CA ILE A 150 7.12 -2.89 9.24
C ILE A 150 8.64 -2.86 9.03
N HIS A 151 9.42 -2.68 10.10
CA HIS A 151 10.88 -2.68 10.04
C HIS A 151 11.41 -4.02 9.51
N ARG A 152 10.94 -5.15 10.05
CA ARG A 152 11.30 -6.50 9.58
C ARG A 152 11.01 -6.69 8.09
N ILE A 153 9.84 -6.26 7.61
CA ILE A 153 9.45 -6.42 6.21
C ILE A 153 10.38 -5.59 5.30
N VAL A 154 10.61 -4.32 5.64
CA VAL A 154 11.35 -3.37 4.79
C VAL A 154 12.86 -3.59 4.87
N ARG A 155 13.42 -3.65 6.08
CA ARG A 155 14.87 -3.65 6.33
C ARG A 155 15.45 -5.06 6.35
N GLU A 156 14.75 -6.05 6.89
CA GLU A 156 15.31 -7.41 7.02
C GLU A 156 14.92 -8.32 5.84
N LYS A 157 13.63 -8.37 5.48
CA LYS A 157 13.13 -9.24 4.40
C LYS A 157 13.38 -8.67 3.01
N ALA A 158 12.98 -7.42 2.79
CA ALA A 158 13.20 -6.74 1.51
C ALA A 158 14.63 -6.19 1.37
N ARG A 159 15.38 -6.06 2.48
CA ARG A 159 16.78 -5.56 2.51
C ARG A 159 16.93 -4.22 1.78
N VAL A 160 15.94 -3.34 1.93
CA VAL A 160 15.95 -1.97 1.37
C VAL A 160 16.52 -1.04 2.43
N GLN A 161 17.38 -0.11 2.03
CA GLN A 161 18.05 0.83 2.95
C GLN A 161 17.92 2.28 2.45
N GLY A 162 18.34 3.23 3.30
CA GLY A 162 18.33 4.67 3.02
C GLY A 162 16.93 5.27 2.92
N ALA A 163 16.83 6.42 2.24
CA ALA A 163 15.61 7.22 2.11
C ALA A 163 14.41 6.43 1.57
N MET A 164 14.62 5.50 0.63
CA MET A 164 13.54 4.69 0.08
C MET A 164 12.87 3.81 1.14
N ALA A 165 13.65 3.24 2.05
CA ALA A 165 13.11 2.42 3.13
C ALA A 165 12.36 3.28 4.15
N SER A 166 12.91 4.44 4.52
CA SER A 166 12.27 5.38 5.45
C SER A 166 10.94 5.93 4.90
N ILE A 167 10.87 6.24 3.60
CA ILE A 167 9.62 6.64 2.93
C ILE A 167 8.56 5.54 3.04
N VAL A 168 8.92 4.28 2.83
CA VAL A 168 7.96 3.17 2.88
C VAL A 168 7.54 2.85 4.32
N GLU A 169 8.44 2.98 5.30
CA GLU A 169 8.09 2.91 6.72
C GLU A 169 7.05 3.98 7.07
N TRP A 170 7.25 5.23 6.60
CA TRP A 170 6.29 6.32 6.79
C TRP A 170 4.96 6.05 6.10
N GLN A 171 4.98 5.58 4.85
CA GLN A 171 3.77 5.20 4.11
C GLN A 171 2.98 4.11 4.83
N SER A 172 3.68 3.14 5.42
CA SER A 172 3.07 2.05 6.18
C SER A 172 2.38 2.57 7.44
N LEU A 173 3.03 3.45 8.22
CA LEU A 173 2.41 4.09 9.39
C LEU A 173 1.18 4.94 8.99
N ARG A 174 1.29 5.74 7.93
CA ARG A 174 0.15 6.52 7.40
C ARG A 174 -1.01 5.64 6.98
N MET A 175 -0.73 4.46 6.44
CA MET A 175 -1.78 3.51 6.11
C MET A 175 -2.45 2.94 7.37
N GLN A 176 -1.69 2.67 8.44
CA GLN A 176 -2.28 2.21 9.70
C GLN A 176 -3.19 3.29 10.34
N GLU A 177 -2.83 4.57 10.23
CA GLU A 177 -3.72 5.68 10.61
C GLU A 177 -4.99 5.74 9.76
N TYR A 178 -4.85 5.59 8.44
CA TYR A 178 -5.97 5.55 7.51
C TYR A 178 -6.92 4.39 7.84
N ARG A 179 -6.37 3.19 8.01
CA ARG A 179 -7.09 1.99 8.43
C ARG A 179 -7.87 2.22 9.73
N TYR A 180 -7.21 2.76 10.75
CA TYR A 180 -7.85 3.07 12.03
C TYR A 180 -9.02 4.05 11.86
N THR A 181 -8.82 5.10 11.05
CA THR A 181 -9.86 6.09 10.74
C THR A 181 -11.06 5.44 10.06
N ILE A 182 -10.84 4.59 9.06
CA ILE A 182 -11.92 3.88 8.35
C ILE A 182 -12.65 2.91 9.29
N ILE A 183 -11.95 2.10 10.08
CA ILE A 183 -12.58 1.18 11.05
C ILE A 183 -13.42 1.94 12.06
N THR A 184 -12.88 3.06 12.57
CA THR A 184 -13.57 3.93 13.52
C THR A 184 -14.83 4.53 12.90
N HIS A 185 -14.75 5.09 11.68
CA HIS A 185 -15.94 5.60 11.01
C HIS A 185 -16.96 4.51 10.71
N LEU A 186 -16.53 3.36 10.18
CA LEU A 186 -17.42 2.26 9.84
C LEU A 186 -18.18 1.75 11.07
N SER A 187 -17.49 1.59 12.19
CA SER A 187 -18.10 1.17 13.45
C SER A 187 -19.00 2.25 14.06
N ILE A 188 -18.64 3.54 13.99
CA ILE A 188 -19.54 4.66 14.36
C ILE A 188 -20.84 4.56 13.54
N TYR A 189 -20.73 4.49 12.21
CA TYR A 189 -21.91 4.42 11.33
C TYR A 189 -22.75 3.17 11.61
N THR A 190 -22.10 2.03 11.81
CA THR A 190 -22.78 0.77 12.15
C THR A 190 -23.49 0.89 13.50
N SER A 191 -22.85 1.46 14.52
CA SER A 191 -23.45 1.67 15.84
C SER A 191 -24.64 2.63 15.77
N GLN A 192 -24.56 3.72 15.01
CA GLN A 192 -25.66 4.67 14.80
C GLN A 192 -26.83 4.00 14.07
N PHE A 193 -26.54 3.18 13.06
CA PHE A 193 -27.55 2.40 12.36
C PHE A 193 -28.28 1.42 13.29
N PHE A 194 -27.54 0.67 14.12
CA PHE A 194 -28.12 -0.28 15.05
C PHE A 194 -28.73 0.35 16.31
N GLU A 195 -28.35 1.59 16.64
CA GLU A 195 -29.00 2.38 17.69
C GLU A 195 -30.45 2.70 17.32
N LEU A 196 -30.78 2.89 16.03
CA LEU A 196 -32.17 2.99 15.56
C LEU A 196 -33.00 1.75 15.91
N PHE A 197 -32.35 0.60 16.09
CA PHE A 197 -32.95 -0.67 16.50
C PHE A 197 -32.77 -0.97 18.01
N GLY A 198 -32.33 0.01 18.80
CA GLY A 198 -32.18 -0.10 20.27
C GLY A 198 -30.93 -0.85 20.75
N VAL A 199 -30.01 -1.22 19.85
CA VAL A 199 -28.78 -1.93 20.22
C VAL A 199 -27.68 -0.92 20.52
N ARG A 200 -27.43 -0.66 21.81
CA ARG A 200 -26.29 0.16 22.27
C ARG A 200 -25.18 -0.73 22.80
N ARG A 201 -24.01 -0.69 22.16
CA ARG A 201 -22.79 -1.31 22.69
C ARG A 201 -21.65 -0.29 22.78
N PRO A 202 -20.85 -0.32 23.87
CA PRO A 202 -19.70 0.56 23.99
C PRO A 202 -18.64 0.16 22.94
N MET A 203 -18.17 1.15 22.19
CA MET A 203 -17.14 0.91 21.18
C MET A 203 -15.79 0.67 21.85
N ARG A 204 -15.12 -0.41 21.47
CA ARG A 204 -13.75 -0.73 21.92
C ARG A 204 -12.80 -0.62 20.74
N PHE A 205 -12.07 0.49 20.68
CA PHE A 205 -11.03 0.71 19.67
C PHE A 205 -9.67 0.54 20.33
N THR A 206 -9.02 -0.61 20.12
CA THR A 206 -7.64 -0.82 20.55
C THR A 206 -6.96 -1.79 19.59
N PRO A 207 -5.69 -1.54 19.21
CA PRO A 207 -4.81 -0.44 19.61
C PRO A 207 -4.87 0.79 18.65
N VAL A 208 -4.67 1.99 19.20
CA VAL A 208 -4.48 3.23 18.42
C VAL A 208 -3.14 3.14 17.68
N PRO A 209 -3.09 3.42 16.35
CA PRO A 209 -1.84 3.35 15.60
C PRO A 209 -0.88 4.47 16.02
N ILE A 210 0.42 4.21 15.85
CA ILE A 210 1.46 5.21 16.07
C ILE A 210 1.39 6.27 14.96
N PRO A 211 1.45 7.57 15.29
CA PRO A 211 1.39 8.61 14.28
C PRO A 211 2.64 8.57 13.39
N ALA A 212 2.46 8.72 12.08
CA ALA A 212 3.54 8.65 11.11
C ALA A 212 4.46 9.89 11.10
N GLY A 213 3.97 11.03 11.60
CA GLY A 213 4.71 12.30 11.54
C GLY A 213 4.69 12.98 10.16
N ALA A 214 5.52 14.02 9.98
CA ALA A 214 5.57 14.76 8.72
C ALA A 214 6.41 14.01 7.67
N TYR A 215 6.04 14.16 6.39
CA TYR A 215 6.74 13.47 5.29
C TYR A 215 8.21 13.87 5.16
N ASN A 216 8.52 15.14 5.45
CA ASN A 216 9.89 15.65 5.36
C ASN A 216 10.83 14.94 6.35
N ASP A 217 10.31 14.53 7.50
CA ASP A 217 11.07 13.81 8.52
C ASP A 217 11.50 12.42 8.02
N ALA A 218 10.74 11.83 7.08
CA ALA A 218 11.02 10.53 6.49
C ALA A 218 11.95 10.59 5.25
N LEU A 219 12.11 11.75 4.61
CA LEU A 219 12.85 11.86 3.34
C LEU A 219 14.36 11.71 3.51
N HIS A 220 14.90 12.01 4.71
CA HIS A 220 16.32 11.98 5.09
C HIS A 220 17.28 12.23 3.92
N VAL A 221 17.07 13.33 3.20
CA VAL A 221 17.77 13.65 1.92
C VAL A 221 19.28 13.74 2.11
N ASP A 222 19.72 14.02 3.34
CA ASP A 222 21.10 14.31 3.69
C ASP A 222 21.89 13.08 4.20
N HIS A 223 21.24 11.92 4.38
CA HIS A 223 21.87 10.72 4.95
C HIS A 223 21.64 9.47 4.09
N PRO A 224 22.65 9.00 3.32
CA PRO A 224 22.53 7.78 2.52
C PRO A 224 22.21 6.53 3.35
N ASP A 225 22.64 6.51 4.62
CA ASP A 225 22.37 5.45 5.60
C ASP A 225 21.32 5.85 6.64
N ALA A 226 20.33 6.67 6.24
CA ALA A 226 19.31 7.18 7.14
C ALA A 226 18.73 6.09 8.06
N PRO A 227 18.77 6.29 9.40
CA PRO A 227 18.26 5.32 10.35
C PRO A 227 16.76 5.11 10.14
N SER A 228 16.25 3.95 10.56
CA SER A 228 14.81 3.66 10.49
C SER A 228 14.03 4.66 11.34
N ILE A 229 12.95 5.22 10.79
CA ILE A 229 12.05 6.12 11.55
C ILE A 229 11.36 5.37 12.70
N LEU A 230 11.34 4.04 12.60
CA LEU A 230 10.75 3.14 13.58
C LEU A 230 11.72 2.78 14.69
N ALA A 231 13.01 3.16 14.61
CA ALA A 231 14.04 2.77 15.57
C ALA A 231 13.64 3.08 17.02
N GLN A 232 12.98 4.22 17.26
CA GLN A 232 12.45 4.63 18.57
C GLN A 232 11.29 3.75 19.10
N HIS A 233 10.66 2.97 18.22
CA HIS A 233 9.53 2.08 18.51
C HIS A 233 9.90 0.60 18.45
N LEU A 234 11.13 0.28 18.04
CA LEU A 234 11.65 -1.08 18.15
C LEU A 234 11.93 -1.32 19.63
N VAL A 235 11.40 -2.42 20.16
CA VAL A 235 11.81 -2.87 21.49
C VAL A 235 13.29 -3.18 21.37
N THR A 236 14.13 -2.39 22.05
CA THR A 236 15.53 -2.73 22.24
C THR A 236 15.53 -4.12 22.87
N GLU A 237 16.12 -5.12 22.20
CA GLU A 237 16.48 -6.36 22.88
C GLU A 237 17.14 -5.94 24.19
N SER A 238 16.58 -6.39 25.32
CA SER A 238 17.02 -5.95 26.64
C SER A 238 18.53 -6.11 26.68
N ALA A 239 19.24 -5.02 26.97
CA ALA A 239 20.70 -5.10 27.13
C ALA A 239 21.00 -6.27 28.08
N PRO A 240 21.98 -7.12 27.74
CA PRO A 240 22.29 -8.28 28.56
C PRO A 240 22.55 -7.80 29.98
N HIS A 241 21.71 -8.28 30.90
CA HIS A 241 21.80 -7.94 32.32
C HIS A 241 22.04 -9.23 33.07
N LEU A 242 22.86 -9.15 34.12
CA LEU A 242 23.14 -10.28 35.00
C LEU A 242 21.80 -10.83 35.55
N GLY A 243 21.48 -12.08 35.19
CA GLY A 243 20.24 -12.76 35.59
C GLY A 243 19.14 -12.88 34.52
N GLY A 244 19.37 -12.45 33.28
CA GLY A 244 18.44 -12.63 32.16
C GLY A 244 18.26 -14.09 31.68
N ALA A 245 17.35 -14.32 30.73
CA ALA A 245 17.09 -15.63 30.12
C ALA A 245 18.38 -16.24 29.48
N PRO A 246 18.46 -17.57 29.28
CA PRO A 246 19.74 -18.29 29.05
C PRO A 246 20.58 -17.89 27.82
N ASN A 247 20.16 -16.93 27.01
CA ASN A 247 20.90 -16.39 25.86
C ASN A 247 21.09 -14.85 25.90
N ILE A 248 20.78 -14.18 27.01
CA ILE A 248 20.80 -12.70 27.17
C ILE A 248 21.58 -12.30 28.44
N THR A 249 22.51 -13.14 28.91
CA THR A 249 23.33 -12.84 30.10
C THR A 249 24.73 -12.38 29.71
N GLU A 250 25.17 -11.27 30.28
CA GLU A 250 26.56 -10.81 30.18
C GLU A 250 27.48 -11.72 30.99
N PRO A 251 28.70 -12.03 30.52
CA PRO A 251 29.66 -12.79 31.31
C PRO A 251 30.04 -11.97 32.54
N GLY A 252 29.80 -12.54 33.73
CA GLY A 252 30.10 -11.88 34.99
C GLY A 252 31.57 -11.47 35.08
N ASN A 253 31.80 -10.20 35.42
CA ASN A 253 33.14 -9.67 35.67
C ASN A 253 33.82 -10.48 36.78
N LYS A 254 35.03 -10.98 36.49
CA LYS A 254 35.93 -11.61 37.46
C LYS A 254 36.64 -10.56 38.30
#